data_AF-A0A351I3E3-F1
#
_entry.id   AF-A0A351I3E3-F1
#
_cell.length_a   1.000
_cell.length_b   1.000
_cell.length_c   1.000
_cell.angle_alpha   90.00
_cell.angle_beta   90.00
_cell.angle_gamma   90.00
#
_symmetry.space_group_name_H-M   'P 1'
#
loop_
_entity.id
_entity.type
_entity.pdbx_description
1 polymer ?
#
loop_
_entity_poly.entity_id
_entity_poly.type
_entity_poly.pdbx_seq_one_letter_code
_entity_poly.pdbx_strand_id
1 'polypeptide(L)'
;MVYYAVSYWLLFMAASVGYYFHAGKLSRSEDIALSALNAAFFFWTVYSLLNPGYHAWLGILSLAVGGVYAALAGAMGRRESPDRNLIVSHLGLAVVFLTLAIPIQFDMKWITIGWATEAAMLFAAGFKLDHRQARFMAAGVLLTAIVRALAVDSSLPSAHALLFNQRGLTYAFVFAAIVICVHGYRADLEPHPQEKDFRSFFGVIGIFLGLWLLSLEGREFWQNLAAESKLAWFGAGYEGIKNHRIAQSFSLSAVWGLYGFSWFAYGAWQERRPIRLLALTILAATVAKVFLVDLSFLDAVWRIVSFLGLGVLTLAVSYYYQNARQNAA
;
A
#
# COMPACT_ATOMS: atom_id res chain seq x y z
N MET A 1 20.75 -27.84 -21.28
CA MET A 1 21.07 -26.58 -20.57
C MET A 1 20.25 -26.42 -19.28
N VAL A 2 18.91 -26.50 -19.30
CA VAL A 2 18.08 -26.43 -18.06
C VAL A 2 18.50 -27.48 -17.02
N TYR A 3 18.72 -28.73 -17.43
CA TYR A 3 19.13 -29.80 -16.51
C TYR A 3 20.46 -29.50 -15.79
N TYR A 4 21.42 -28.83 -16.43
CA TYR A 4 22.64 -28.40 -15.75
C TYR A 4 22.33 -27.37 -14.67
N ALA A 5 21.50 -26.36 -14.98
CA ALA A 5 21.10 -25.36 -13.99
C ALA A 5 20.41 -26.00 -12.78
N VAL A 6 19.51 -26.97 -13.01
CA VAL A 6 18.83 -27.72 -11.95
C VAL A 6 19.86 -28.53 -11.13
N SER A 7 20.76 -29.26 -11.78
CA SER A 7 21.79 -30.03 -11.08
C SER A 7 22.72 -29.16 -10.23
N TYR A 8 23.15 -28.00 -10.75
CA TYR A 8 23.95 -27.05 -9.98
C TYR A 8 23.17 -26.48 -8.81
N TRP A 9 21.92 -26.07 -9.04
CA TRP A 9 21.07 -25.55 -7.98
C TRP A 9 20.88 -26.56 -6.85
N LEU A 10 20.58 -27.82 -7.19
CA LEU A 10 20.44 -28.91 -6.22
C LEU A 10 21.76 -29.19 -5.49
N LEU A 11 22.90 -29.15 -6.19
CA LEU A 11 24.22 -29.39 -5.60
C LEU A 11 24.59 -28.28 -4.59
N PHE A 12 24.43 -27.02 -4.97
CA PHE A 12 24.73 -25.88 -4.09
C PHE A 12 23.73 -25.76 -2.93
N MET A 13 22.47 -26.13 -3.16
CA MET A 13 21.45 -26.22 -2.10
C MET A 13 21.76 -27.37 -1.13
N ALA A 14 22.20 -28.52 -1.64
CA ALA A 14 22.68 -29.62 -0.81
C ALA A 14 23.95 -29.24 -0.05
N ALA A 15 24.83 -28.41 -0.62
CA ALA A 15 26.01 -27.91 0.09
C ALA A 15 25.64 -26.95 1.23
N SER A 16 24.72 -26.00 0.99
CA SER A 16 24.34 -25.00 1.99
C SER A 16 23.52 -25.58 3.14
N VAL A 17 22.66 -26.58 2.88
CA VAL A 17 21.80 -27.19 3.90
C VAL A 17 22.34 -28.55 4.39
N GLY A 18 23.13 -29.24 3.59
CA GLY A 18 23.62 -30.59 3.91
C GLY A 18 24.59 -30.61 5.09
N TYR A 19 25.39 -29.57 5.28
CA TYR A 19 26.25 -29.46 6.46
C TYR A 19 25.42 -29.37 7.75
N TYR A 20 24.32 -28.61 7.72
CA TYR A 20 23.36 -28.55 8.82
C TYR A 20 22.71 -29.93 9.07
N PHE A 21 22.23 -30.61 8.02
CA PHE A 21 21.55 -31.91 8.18
C PHE A 21 22.47 -33.07 8.57
N HIS A 22 23.75 -33.04 8.17
CA HIS A 22 24.70 -34.11 8.43
C HIS A 22 25.51 -33.88 9.70
N ALA A 23 26.05 -32.67 9.90
CA ALA A 23 26.93 -32.36 11.03
C ALA A 23 26.21 -31.74 12.23
N GLY A 24 24.92 -31.39 12.12
CA GLY A 24 24.13 -30.79 13.20
C GLY A 24 24.61 -29.41 13.66
N LYS A 25 25.48 -28.77 12.87
CA LYS A 25 26.05 -27.44 13.19
C LYS A 25 25.17 -26.34 12.62
N LEU A 26 25.02 -25.26 13.40
CA LEU A 26 24.33 -24.05 12.96
C LEU A 26 25.02 -23.46 11.73
N SER A 27 24.20 -22.99 10.79
CA SER A 27 24.62 -22.34 9.57
C SER A 27 25.18 -20.96 9.84
N ARG A 28 26.19 -20.61 9.05
CA ARG A 28 26.80 -19.27 9.10
C ARG A 28 26.06 -18.32 8.16
N SER A 29 26.37 -17.03 8.28
CA SER A 29 25.91 -15.99 7.35
C SER A 29 26.25 -16.34 5.91
N GLU A 30 27.41 -16.96 5.68
CA GLU A 30 27.86 -17.36 4.34
C GLU A 30 26.96 -18.43 3.73
N ASP A 31 26.51 -19.42 4.52
CA ASP A 31 25.63 -20.49 4.03
C ASP A 31 24.25 -19.96 3.61
N ILE A 32 23.74 -18.99 4.38
CA ILE A 32 22.48 -18.29 4.09
C ILE A 32 22.62 -17.45 2.81
N ALA A 33 23.71 -16.68 2.70
CA ALA A 33 23.99 -15.86 1.53
C ALA A 33 24.17 -16.73 0.28
N LEU A 34 24.88 -17.85 0.39
CA LEU A 34 25.05 -18.82 -0.69
C LEU A 34 23.71 -19.43 -1.11
N SER A 35 22.84 -19.79 -0.17
CA SER A 35 21.50 -20.31 -0.51
C SER A 35 20.66 -19.29 -1.28
N ALA A 36 20.67 -18.02 -0.85
CA ALA A 36 19.95 -16.94 -1.51
C ALA A 36 20.52 -16.61 -2.90
N LEU A 37 21.84 -16.51 -3.02
CA LEU A 37 22.51 -16.30 -4.30
C LEU A 37 22.25 -17.47 -5.25
N ASN A 38 22.37 -18.71 -4.77
CA ASN A 38 22.07 -19.90 -5.55
C ASN A 38 20.62 -19.88 -6.07
N ALA A 39 19.66 -19.50 -5.24
CA ALA A 39 18.25 -19.33 -5.65
C ALA A 39 18.11 -18.30 -6.78
N ALA A 40 18.71 -17.12 -6.59
CA ALA A 40 18.64 -16.01 -7.52
C ALA A 40 19.30 -16.35 -8.86
N PHE A 41 20.52 -16.91 -8.84
CA PHE A 41 21.23 -17.32 -10.05
C PHE A 41 20.49 -18.44 -10.77
N PHE A 42 20.02 -19.47 -10.06
CA PHE A 42 19.23 -20.54 -10.66
C PHE A 42 18.01 -19.99 -11.37
N PHE A 43 17.20 -19.18 -10.67
CA PHE A 43 15.98 -18.64 -11.24
C PHE A 43 16.27 -17.72 -12.42
N TRP A 44 17.27 -16.82 -12.30
CA TRP A 44 17.72 -15.96 -13.40
C TRP A 44 18.11 -16.77 -14.64
N THR A 45 18.96 -17.79 -14.46
CA THR A 45 19.42 -18.64 -15.58
C THR A 45 18.26 -19.38 -16.23
N VAL A 46 17.41 -20.06 -15.45
CA VAL A 46 16.28 -20.81 -16.02
C VAL A 46 15.25 -19.86 -16.66
N TYR A 47 14.95 -18.73 -16.02
CA TYR A 47 14.08 -17.69 -16.57
C TYR A 47 14.62 -17.21 -17.92
N SER A 48 15.89 -16.80 -17.99
CA SER A 48 16.49 -16.29 -19.24
C SER A 48 16.47 -17.30 -20.38
N LEU A 49 16.64 -18.59 -20.05
CA LEU A 49 16.67 -19.67 -21.04
C LEU A 49 15.28 -20.05 -21.55
N LEU A 50 14.26 -20.02 -20.68
CA LEU A 50 12.92 -20.48 -20.99
C LEU A 50 11.96 -19.36 -21.42
N ASN A 51 12.22 -18.10 -21.04
CA ASN A 51 11.34 -16.97 -21.34
C ASN A 51 10.98 -16.82 -22.83
N PRO A 52 11.88 -17.03 -23.81
CA PRO A 52 11.54 -16.86 -25.22
C PRO A 52 10.45 -17.81 -25.74
N GLY A 53 10.28 -19.00 -25.16
CA GLY A 53 9.35 -20.03 -25.68
C GLY A 53 8.37 -20.61 -24.66
N TYR A 54 8.59 -20.37 -23.36
CA TYR A 54 7.86 -21.03 -22.28
C TYR A 54 7.44 -20.05 -21.17
N HIS A 55 7.28 -18.75 -21.49
CA HIS A 55 6.92 -17.72 -20.50
C HIS A 55 5.71 -18.11 -19.63
N ALA A 56 4.67 -18.70 -20.22
CA ALA A 56 3.45 -19.14 -19.53
C ALA A 56 3.69 -20.15 -18.39
N TRP A 57 4.82 -20.86 -18.39
CA TRP A 57 5.20 -21.84 -17.35
C TRP A 57 6.10 -21.25 -16.27
N LEU A 58 6.62 -20.03 -16.45
CA LEU A 58 7.58 -19.43 -15.53
C LEU A 58 6.96 -19.06 -14.17
N GLY A 59 5.67 -18.74 -14.13
CA GLY A 59 4.95 -18.51 -12.88
C GLY A 59 4.86 -19.79 -12.04
N ILE A 60 4.49 -20.90 -12.69
CA ILE A 60 4.46 -22.23 -12.07
C ILE A 60 5.85 -22.67 -11.62
N LEU A 61 6.89 -22.40 -12.43
CA LEU A 61 8.28 -22.65 -12.05
C LEU A 61 8.66 -21.87 -10.78
N SER A 62 8.31 -20.58 -10.70
CA SER A 62 8.54 -19.76 -9.49
C SER A 62 7.88 -20.39 -8.27
N LEU A 63 6.61 -20.79 -8.38
CA LEU A 63 5.91 -21.49 -7.29
C LEU A 63 6.57 -22.82 -6.91
N ALA A 64 7.04 -23.59 -7.87
CA ALA A 64 7.73 -24.86 -7.62
C ALA A 64 9.04 -24.64 -6.84
N VAL A 65 9.85 -23.65 -7.23
CA VAL A 65 11.08 -23.29 -6.54
C VAL A 65 10.77 -22.81 -5.12
N GLY A 66 9.80 -21.91 -4.97
CA GLY A 66 9.34 -21.46 -3.65
C GLY A 66 8.86 -22.61 -2.77
N GLY A 67 8.14 -23.58 -3.37
CA GLY A 67 7.68 -24.80 -2.71
C GLY A 67 8.83 -25.67 -2.20
N VAL A 68 9.93 -25.78 -2.94
CA VAL A 68 11.13 -26.50 -2.48
C VAL A 68 11.76 -25.80 -1.28
N TYR A 69 11.91 -24.47 -1.32
CA TYR A 69 12.42 -23.71 -0.18
C TYR A 69 11.51 -23.80 1.06
N ALA A 70 10.18 -23.77 0.88
CA ALA A 70 9.22 -23.98 1.96
C ALA A 70 9.28 -25.41 2.53
N ALA A 71 9.43 -26.43 1.68
CA ALA A 71 9.57 -27.82 2.10
C ALA A 71 10.85 -28.04 2.90
N LEU A 72 11.97 -27.44 2.48
CA LEU A 72 13.22 -27.44 3.24
C LEU A 72 13.07 -26.77 4.59
N ALA A 73 12.43 -25.59 4.64
CA ALA A 73 12.14 -24.91 5.90
C ALA A 73 11.31 -25.80 6.86
N GLY A 74 10.28 -26.48 6.34
CA GLY A 74 9.48 -27.43 7.12
C GLY A 74 10.26 -28.66 7.59
N ALA A 75 11.17 -29.19 6.76
CA ALA A 75 12.05 -30.30 7.15
C ALA A 75 13.05 -29.90 8.24
N MET A 76 13.63 -28.71 8.15
CA MET A 76 14.53 -28.16 9.15
C MET A 76 13.81 -27.87 10.48
N GLY A 77 12.56 -27.39 10.43
CA GLY A 77 11.75 -27.14 11.62
C GLY A 77 11.34 -28.40 12.41
N ARG A 78 11.48 -29.59 11.83
CA ARG A 78 11.19 -30.88 12.50
C ARG A 78 12.41 -31.50 13.21
N ARG A 79 13.59 -30.88 13.12
CA ARG A 79 14.81 -31.36 13.79
C ARG A 79 14.78 -31.00 15.28
N GLU A 80 15.49 -31.79 16.09
CA GLU A 80 15.62 -31.55 17.54
C GLU A 80 16.27 -30.19 17.85
N SER A 81 17.25 -29.77 17.04
CA SER A 81 17.95 -28.49 17.16
C SER A 81 17.74 -27.64 15.89
N PRO A 82 16.58 -26.96 15.76
CA PRO A 82 16.25 -26.18 14.56
C PRO A 82 17.12 -24.92 14.44
N ASP A 83 17.80 -24.76 13.30
CA ASP A 83 18.48 -23.50 12.98
C ASP A 83 17.45 -22.47 12.50
N ARG A 84 17.10 -21.55 13.40
CA ARG A 84 16.09 -20.52 13.15
C ARG A 84 16.46 -19.59 12.00
N ASN A 85 17.73 -19.21 11.85
CA ASN A 85 18.13 -18.28 10.79
C ASN A 85 18.05 -18.94 9.41
N LEU A 86 18.45 -20.21 9.33
CA LEU A 86 18.34 -20.99 8.11
C LEU A 86 16.87 -21.24 7.72
N ILE A 87 16.00 -21.59 8.68
CA ILE A 87 14.56 -21.76 8.43
C ILE A 87 13.94 -20.45 7.92
N VAL A 88 14.23 -19.32 8.58
CA VAL A 88 13.65 -18.02 8.22
C VAL A 88 14.11 -17.55 6.86
N SER A 89 15.39 -17.75 6.52
CA SER A 89 15.89 -17.42 5.18
C SER A 89 15.21 -18.23 4.08
N HIS A 90 14.97 -19.53 4.31
CA HIS A 90 14.28 -20.38 3.33
C HIS A 90 12.78 -20.06 3.22
N LEU A 91 12.10 -19.73 4.33
CA LEU A 91 10.74 -19.18 4.28
C LEU A 91 10.71 -17.85 3.54
N GLY A 92 11.71 -16.98 3.73
CA GLY A 92 11.85 -15.72 3.02
C GLY A 92 12.00 -15.93 1.51
N LEU A 93 12.85 -16.88 1.09
CA LEU A 93 12.98 -17.25 -0.33
C LEU A 93 11.67 -17.81 -0.89
N ALA A 94 10.96 -18.64 -0.12
CA ALA A 94 9.65 -19.15 -0.53
C ALA A 94 8.64 -18.02 -0.78
N VAL A 95 8.56 -17.04 0.12
CA VAL A 95 7.71 -15.84 -0.05
C VAL A 95 8.16 -15.02 -1.26
N VAL A 96 9.47 -14.79 -1.45
CA VAL A 96 9.98 -14.06 -2.63
C VAL A 96 9.53 -14.71 -3.93
N PHE A 97 9.63 -16.04 -4.04
CA PHE A 97 9.21 -16.75 -5.25
C PHE A 97 7.68 -16.81 -5.42
N LEU A 98 6.93 -16.85 -4.32
CA LEU A 98 5.47 -16.71 -4.35
C LEU A 98 5.07 -15.33 -4.87
N THR A 99 5.70 -14.27 -4.34
CA THR A 99 5.50 -12.88 -4.77
C THR A 99 5.91 -12.68 -6.24
N LEU A 100 7.00 -13.30 -6.71
CA LEU A 100 7.45 -13.24 -8.12
C LEU A 100 6.54 -14.01 -9.06
N ALA A 101 5.87 -15.08 -8.62
CA ALA A 101 4.97 -15.85 -9.47
C ALA A 101 3.82 -14.99 -10.00
N ILE A 102 3.36 -14.01 -9.21
CA ILE A 102 2.23 -13.15 -9.56
C ILE A 102 2.51 -12.29 -10.80
N PRO A 103 3.52 -11.40 -10.84
CA PRO A 103 3.81 -10.59 -12.03
C PRO A 103 4.27 -11.41 -13.25
N ILE A 104 4.76 -12.63 -13.03
CA ILE A 104 5.15 -13.52 -14.14
C ILE A 104 3.92 -14.18 -14.76
N GLN A 105 2.91 -14.53 -13.96
CA GLN A 105 1.74 -15.28 -14.44
C GLN A 105 0.57 -14.39 -14.85
N PHE A 106 0.39 -13.24 -14.18
CA PHE A 106 -0.79 -12.41 -14.32
C PHE A 106 -0.48 -11.07 -15.01
N ASP A 107 -1.49 -10.55 -15.72
CA ASP A 107 -1.43 -9.23 -16.31
C ASP A 107 -1.24 -8.12 -15.27
N MET A 108 -0.70 -6.99 -15.72
CA MET A 108 -0.45 -5.75 -14.95
C MET A 108 -1.56 -5.37 -13.95
N LYS A 109 -2.80 -5.66 -14.31
CA LYS A 109 -4.04 -5.36 -13.59
C LYS A 109 -4.20 -6.11 -12.26
N TRP A 110 -3.73 -7.35 -12.23
CA TRP A 110 -3.95 -8.29 -11.12
C TRP A 110 -2.77 -8.38 -10.16
N ILE A 111 -1.62 -7.81 -10.54
CA ILE A 111 -0.37 -7.95 -9.79
C ILE A 111 -0.53 -7.42 -8.35
N THR A 112 -1.00 -6.19 -8.21
CA THR A 112 -1.15 -5.53 -6.89
C THR A 112 -2.25 -6.18 -6.06
N ILE A 113 -3.33 -6.66 -6.69
CA ILE A 113 -4.38 -7.45 -6.03
C ILE A 113 -3.80 -8.74 -5.46
N GLY A 114 -2.98 -9.44 -6.24
CA GLY A 114 -2.28 -10.66 -5.82
C GLY A 114 -1.37 -10.41 -4.63
N TRP A 115 -0.49 -9.40 -4.69
CA TRP A 115 0.41 -9.07 -3.58
C TRP A 115 -0.33 -8.60 -2.32
N ALA A 116 -1.39 -7.80 -2.47
CA ALA A 116 -2.22 -7.40 -1.33
C ALA A 116 -2.91 -8.62 -0.69
N THR A 117 -3.38 -9.56 -1.50
CA THR A 117 -3.97 -10.83 -1.02
C THR A 117 -2.94 -11.70 -0.31
N GLU A 118 -1.75 -11.86 -0.88
CA GLU A 118 -0.63 -12.58 -0.27
C GLU A 118 -0.24 -11.98 1.09
N ALA A 119 -0.08 -10.66 1.15
CA ALA A 119 0.21 -9.96 2.39
C ALA A 119 -0.90 -10.13 3.44
N ALA A 120 -2.17 -10.02 3.04
CA ALA A 120 -3.31 -10.24 3.92
C ALA A 120 -3.32 -11.66 4.51
N MET A 121 -3.07 -12.68 3.68
CA MET A 121 -2.97 -14.08 4.12
C MET A 121 -1.78 -14.30 5.05
N LEU A 122 -0.62 -13.74 4.75
CA LEU A 122 0.57 -13.85 5.59
C LEU A 122 0.41 -13.13 6.93
N PHE A 123 -0.24 -11.96 6.97
CA PHE A 123 -0.59 -11.31 8.24
C PHE A 123 -1.57 -12.16 9.04
N ALA A 124 -2.66 -12.65 8.41
CA ALA A 124 -3.65 -13.48 9.09
C ALA A 124 -3.02 -14.76 9.68
N ALA A 125 -2.16 -15.44 8.92
CA ALA A 125 -1.41 -16.60 9.39
C ALA A 125 -0.40 -16.21 10.48
N GLY A 126 0.32 -15.10 10.31
CA GLY A 126 1.32 -14.61 11.25
C GLY A 126 0.75 -14.19 12.61
N PHE A 127 -0.48 -13.67 12.65
CA PHE A 127 -1.19 -13.45 13.92
C PHE A 127 -1.74 -14.76 14.49
N LYS A 128 -2.36 -15.61 13.67
CA LYS A 128 -2.97 -16.87 14.13
C LYS A 128 -1.95 -17.87 14.70
N LEU A 129 -0.75 -17.90 14.14
CA LEU A 129 0.34 -18.82 14.53
C LEU A 129 1.36 -18.15 15.46
N ASP A 130 1.12 -16.90 15.87
CA ASP A 130 2.07 -16.02 16.56
C ASP A 130 3.49 -16.03 15.94
N HIS A 131 3.54 -16.07 14.61
CA HIS A 131 4.78 -16.18 13.86
C HIS A 131 5.27 -14.81 13.40
N ARG A 132 6.03 -14.13 14.26
CA ARG A 132 6.63 -12.80 14.01
C ARG A 132 7.23 -12.65 12.61
N GLN A 133 8.05 -13.61 12.18
CA GLN A 133 8.75 -13.50 10.89
C GLN A 133 7.78 -13.52 9.71
N ALA A 134 6.63 -14.19 9.83
CA ALA A 134 5.59 -14.17 8.80
C ALA A 134 4.92 -12.78 8.73
N ARG A 135 4.70 -12.12 9.87
CA ARG A 135 4.19 -10.74 9.92
C ARG A 135 5.18 -9.75 9.29
N PHE A 136 6.48 -9.93 9.53
CA PHE A 136 7.52 -9.10 8.91
C PHE A 136 7.58 -9.31 7.38
N MET A 137 7.50 -10.56 6.91
CA MET A 137 7.41 -10.87 5.48
C MET A 137 6.14 -10.27 4.86
N ALA A 138 5.00 -10.38 5.53
CA ALA A 138 3.73 -9.77 5.11
C ALA A 138 3.84 -8.25 4.96
N ALA A 139 4.53 -7.59 5.89
CA ALA A 139 4.79 -6.15 5.82
C ALA A 139 5.63 -5.78 4.58
N GLY A 140 6.63 -6.58 4.23
CA GLY A 140 7.43 -6.40 3.01
C GLY A 140 6.60 -6.55 1.73
N VAL A 141 5.75 -7.58 1.65
CA VAL A 141 4.85 -7.79 0.50
C VAL A 141 3.81 -6.66 0.40
N LEU A 142 3.23 -6.23 1.53
CA LEU A 142 2.28 -5.12 1.56
C LEU A 142 2.92 -3.80 1.11
N LEU A 143 4.15 -3.51 1.55
CA LEU A 143 4.90 -2.34 1.09
C LEU A 143 5.14 -2.38 -0.41
N THR A 144 5.50 -3.54 -0.95
CA THR A 144 5.66 -3.74 -2.39
C THR A 144 4.35 -3.47 -3.15
N ALA A 145 3.22 -3.95 -2.64
CA ALA A 145 1.90 -3.66 -3.18
C ALA A 145 1.55 -2.17 -3.13
N ILE A 146 1.83 -1.48 -2.02
CA ILE A 146 1.55 -0.05 -1.84
C ILE A 146 2.41 0.79 -2.80
N VAL A 147 3.70 0.50 -2.91
CA VAL A 147 4.61 1.21 -3.82
C VAL A 147 4.14 1.06 -5.26
N ARG A 148 3.77 -0.16 -5.67
CA ARG A 148 3.25 -0.40 -7.02
C ARG A 148 1.89 0.29 -7.24
N ALA A 149 0.99 0.28 -6.26
CA ALA A 149 -0.29 0.98 -6.34
C ALA A 149 -0.11 2.48 -6.62
N LEU A 150 0.86 3.10 -5.94
CA LEU A 150 1.19 4.52 -6.10
C LEU A 150 1.92 4.81 -7.42
N ALA A 151 2.89 3.98 -7.79
CA ALA A 151 3.77 4.25 -8.94
C ALA A 151 3.15 3.84 -10.29
N VAL A 152 2.33 2.79 -10.30
CA VAL A 152 1.83 2.16 -11.54
C VAL A 152 0.31 2.18 -11.58
N ASP A 153 -0.39 1.64 -10.58
CA ASP A 153 -1.86 1.50 -10.69
C ASP A 153 -2.59 2.85 -10.64
N SER A 154 -1.96 3.86 -10.05
CA SER A 154 -2.46 5.24 -10.03
C SER A 154 -2.54 5.89 -11.41
N SER A 155 -1.69 5.48 -12.36
CA SER A 155 -1.62 6.05 -13.71
C SER A 155 -2.45 5.29 -14.75
N LEU A 156 -3.00 4.13 -14.37
CA LEU A 156 -3.86 3.35 -15.26
C LEU A 156 -5.19 4.08 -15.47
N PRO A 157 -5.62 4.33 -16.72
CA PRO A 157 -6.91 4.95 -17.01
C PRO A 157 -8.05 4.12 -16.41
N SER A 158 -8.98 4.77 -15.71
CA SER A 158 -10.17 4.12 -15.18
C SER A 158 -11.44 4.56 -15.92
N ALA A 159 -12.34 3.61 -16.18
CA ALA A 159 -13.58 3.89 -16.90
C ALA A 159 -14.70 4.34 -15.94
N HIS A 160 -15.44 5.36 -16.38
CA HIS A 160 -16.77 5.94 -16.04
C HIS A 160 -17.47 5.74 -14.68
N ALA A 161 -17.07 4.83 -13.80
CA ALA A 161 -17.70 4.64 -12.49
C ALA A 161 -16.76 5.08 -11.36
N LEU A 162 -17.19 6.09 -10.59
CA LEU A 162 -16.49 6.61 -9.42
C LEU A 162 -16.30 5.47 -8.40
N LEU A 163 -15.06 5.13 -8.04
CA LEU A 163 -14.66 4.05 -7.13
C LEU A 163 -15.03 2.61 -7.59
N PHE A 164 -16.06 2.42 -8.41
CA PHE A 164 -16.46 1.12 -8.96
C PHE A 164 -15.75 0.80 -10.26
N ASN A 165 -14.44 0.97 -10.26
CA ASN A 165 -13.56 0.68 -11.37
C ASN A 165 -12.40 -0.24 -10.92
N GLN A 166 -11.54 -0.61 -11.87
CA GLN A 166 -10.44 -1.52 -11.59
C GLN A 166 -9.42 -0.95 -10.59
N ARG A 167 -9.16 0.36 -10.63
CA ARG A 167 -8.28 1.03 -9.65
C ARG A 167 -8.91 0.98 -8.27
N GLY A 168 -10.19 1.29 -8.15
CA GLY A 168 -10.94 1.15 -6.90
C GLY A 168 -10.83 -0.27 -6.31
N LEU A 169 -10.95 -1.30 -7.15
CA LEU A 169 -10.76 -2.69 -6.72
C LEU A 169 -9.34 -2.96 -6.21
N THR A 170 -8.31 -2.51 -6.93
CA THR A 170 -6.90 -2.66 -6.51
C THR A 170 -6.67 -2.03 -5.14
N TYR A 171 -7.13 -0.79 -4.94
CA TYR A 171 -6.99 -0.11 -3.66
C TYR A 171 -7.81 -0.76 -2.56
N ALA A 172 -9.00 -1.31 -2.86
CA ALA A 172 -9.81 -2.03 -1.88
C ALA A 172 -9.06 -3.24 -1.30
N PHE A 173 -8.35 -4.00 -2.13
CA PHE A 173 -7.51 -5.12 -1.65
C PHE A 173 -6.32 -4.64 -0.81
N VAL A 174 -5.66 -3.55 -1.19
CA VAL A 174 -4.60 -2.94 -0.39
C VAL A 174 -5.14 -2.46 0.96
N PHE A 175 -6.31 -1.81 0.99
CA PHE A 175 -6.97 -1.40 2.23
C PHE A 175 -7.36 -2.59 3.09
N ALA A 176 -7.87 -3.68 2.49
CA ALA A 176 -8.18 -4.90 3.24
C ALA A 176 -6.94 -5.48 3.94
N ALA A 177 -5.81 -5.54 3.25
CA ALA A 177 -4.54 -5.99 3.83
C ALA A 177 -4.06 -5.07 4.96
N ILE A 178 -4.17 -3.74 4.79
CA ILE A 178 -3.86 -2.76 5.84
C ILE A 178 -4.80 -2.95 7.05
N VAL A 179 -6.10 -3.15 6.83
CA VAL A 179 -7.07 -3.37 7.89
C VAL A 179 -6.75 -4.65 8.67
N ILE A 180 -6.41 -5.75 8.00
CA ILE A 180 -5.99 -7.00 8.65
C ILE A 180 -4.74 -6.77 9.51
N CYS A 181 -3.73 -6.06 8.99
CA CYS A 181 -2.53 -5.70 9.73
C CYS A 181 -2.86 -4.84 10.97
N VAL A 182 -3.60 -3.75 10.80
CA VAL A 182 -3.94 -2.81 11.88
C VAL A 182 -4.84 -3.45 12.94
N HIS A 183 -5.78 -4.31 12.53
CA HIS A 183 -6.67 -5.03 13.45
C HIS A 183 -5.90 -6.10 14.24
N GLY A 184 -5.01 -6.86 13.59
CA GLY A 184 -4.18 -7.85 14.27
C GLY A 184 -3.29 -7.22 15.35
N TYR A 185 -2.59 -6.13 15.03
CA TYR A 185 -1.78 -5.38 16.02
C TYR A 185 -2.61 -4.54 17.01
N ARG A 186 -3.94 -4.46 16.86
CA ARG A 186 -4.79 -3.90 17.91
C ARG A 186 -5.10 -4.94 18.98
N ALA A 187 -5.17 -6.22 18.60
CA ALA A 187 -5.40 -7.33 19.51
C ALA A 187 -4.11 -7.79 20.22
N ASP A 188 -2.95 -7.59 19.59
CA ASP A 188 -1.64 -7.84 20.19
C ASP A 188 -1.27 -6.76 21.22
N LEU A 189 -1.25 -7.14 22.50
CA LEU A 189 -1.04 -6.21 23.63
C LEU A 189 0.44 -5.91 23.89
N GLU A 190 1.35 -6.80 23.49
CA GLU A 190 2.80 -6.66 23.71
C GLU A 190 3.58 -6.96 22.42
N PRO A 191 3.38 -6.16 21.35
CA PRO A 191 4.10 -6.38 20.11
C PRO A 191 5.60 -6.22 20.32
N HIS A 192 6.36 -7.05 19.62
CA HIS A 192 7.83 -7.00 19.64
C HIS A 192 8.34 -5.57 19.32
N PRO A 193 9.47 -5.10 19.90
CA PRO A 193 9.96 -3.72 19.71
C PRO A 193 10.14 -3.25 18.25
N GLN A 194 10.39 -4.18 17.33
CA GLN A 194 10.49 -3.90 15.88
C GLN A 194 9.12 -3.78 15.18
N GLU A 195 8.06 -4.30 15.78
CA GLU A 195 6.68 -4.31 15.23
C GLU A 195 5.78 -3.28 15.92
N LYS A 196 6.24 -2.66 17.02
CA LYS A 196 5.47 -1.70 17.83
C LYS A 196 4.84 -0.57 17.01
N ASP A 197 5.52 -0.16 15.95
CA ASP A 197 5.11 0.95 15.08
C ASP A 197 4.35 0.48 13.82
N PHE A 198 4.21 -0.82 13.57
CA PHE A 198 3.58 -1.32 12.33
C PHE A 198 2.13 -0.86 12.23
N ARG A 199 1.40 -0.92 13.34
CA ARG A 199 0.02 -0.46 13.41
C ARG A 199 -0.15 1.01 13.04
N SER A 200 0.68 1.88 13.63
CA SER A 200 0.62 3.31 13.36
C SER A 200 1.11 3.60 11.94
N PHE A 201 2.21 2.99 11.51
CA PHE A 201 2.79 3.13 10.19
C PHE A 201 1.81 2.77 9.07
N PHE A 202 1.26 1.54 9.06
CA PHE A 202 0.30 1.12 8.04
C PHE A 202 -1.04 1.85 8.17
N GLY A 203 -1.48 2.20 9.38
CA GLY A 203 -2.68 3.01 9.59
C GLY A 203 -2.56 4.41 8.98
N VAL A 204 -1.43 5.08 9.20
CA VAL A 204 -1.12 6.40 8.61
C VAL A 204 -1.06 6.30 7.10
N ILE A 205 -0.36 5.30 6.56
CA ILE A 205 -0.31 5.06 5.11
C ILE A 205 -1.71 4.83 4.54
N GLY A 206 -2.55 4.03 5.22
CA GLY A 206 -3.94 3.82 4.80
C GLY A 206 -4.74 5.11 4.69
N ILE A 207 -4.58 6.03 5.64
CA ILE A 207 -5.28 7.33 5.60
C ILE A 207 -4.78 8.18 4.42
N PHE A 208 -3.47 8.22 4.14
CA PHE A 208 -2.96 8.95 2.98
C PHE A 208 -3.32 8.29 1.64
N LEU A 209 -3.33 6.96 1.57
CA LEU A 209 -3.78 6.21 0.39
C LEU A 209 -5.26 6.47 0.10
N GLY A 210 -6.11 6.58 1.12
CA GLY A 210 -7.52 6.94 0.96
C GLY A 210 -7.68 8.33 0.35
N LEU A 211 -6.96 9.33 0.87
CA LEU A 211 -6.96 10.67 0.31
C LEU A 211 -6.42 10.70 -1.13
N TRP A 212 -5.36 9.94 -1.40
CA TRP A 212 -4.76 9.80 -2.73
C TRP A 212 -5.75 9.21 -3.74
N LEU A 213 -6.41 8.10 -3.40
CA LEU A 213 -7.42 7.47 -4.25
C LEU A 213 -8.56 8.43 -4.54
N LEU A 214 -9.14 9.06 -3.51
CA LEU A 214 -10.23 10.02 -3.70
C LEU A 214 -9.81 11.22 -4.57
N SER A 215 -8.55 11.62 -4.49
CA SER A 215 -7.99 12.68 -5.34
C SER A 215 -7.85 12.25 -6.80
N LEU A 216 -7.47 11.00 -7.05
CA LEU A 216 -7.42 10.43 -8.41
C LEU A 216 -8.81 10.32 -9.01
N GLU A 217 -9.73 9.70 -8.27
CA GLU A 217 -11.12 9.50 -8.68
C GLU A 217 -11.84 10.84 -8.90
N GLY A 218 -11.63 11.82 -8.01
CA GLY A 218 -12.19 13.16 -8.17
C GLY A 218 -11.63 13.90 -9.39
N ARG A 219 -10.35 13.72 -9.72
CA ARG A 219 -9.75 14.31 -10.94
C ARG A 219 -10.34 13.70 -12.19
N GLU A 220 -10.38 12.37 -12.27
CA GLU A 220 -10.89 11.66 -13.43
C GLU A 220 -12.39 11.85 -13.63
N PHE A 221 -13.18 11.92 -12.56
CA PHE A 221 -14.59 12.25 -12.62
C PHE A 221 -14.83 13.54 -13.42
N TRP A 222 -14.11 14.61 -13.09
CA TRP A 222 -14.23 15.88 -13.81
C TRP A 222 -13.71 15.81 -15.24
N GLN A 223 -12.64 15.06 -15.50
CA GLN A 223 -12.07 14.90 -16.84
C GLN A 223 -13.08 14.20 -17.76
N ASN A 224 -13.68 13.10 -17.29
CA ASN A 224 -14.59 12.24 -18.04
C ASN A 224 -16.04 12.75 -18.06
N LEU A 225 -16.37 13.78 -17.27
CA LEU A 225 -17.71 14.39 -17.28
C LEU A 225 -18.03 14.92 -18.69
N ALA A 226 -19.20 14.53 -19.22
CA ALA A 226 -19.62 14.88 -20.58
C ALA A 226 -19.67 16.41 -20.79
N ALA A 227 -19.39 16.86 -22.02
CA ALA A 227 -19.42 18.28 -22.38
C ALA A 227 -20.81 18.89 -22.12
N GLU A 228 -21.87 18.15 -22.42
CA GLU A 228 -23.25 18.56 -22.14
C GLU A 228 -23.51 18.77 -20.64
N SER A 229 -23.03 17.85 -19.78
CA SER A 229 -23.14 18.00 -18.33
C SER A 229 -22.34 19.20 -17.81
N LYS A 230 -21.16 19.46 -18.40
CA LYS A 230 -20.36 20.66 -18.08
C LYS A 230 -21.12 21.94 -18.48
N LEU A 231 -21.68 21.98 -19.68
CA LEU A 231 -22.52 23.10 -20.15
C LEU A 231 -23.76 23.31 -19.28
N ALA A 232 -24.40 22.22 -18.82
CA ALA A 232 -25.55 22.32 -17.92
C ALA A 232 -25.18 22.93 -16.55
N TRP A 233 -23.99 22.61 -16.02
CA TRP A 233 -23.50 23.14 -14.75
C TRP A 233 -23.05 24.60 -14.82
N PHE A 234 -22.43 25.03 -15.92
CA PHE A 234 -21.82 26.36 -16.05
C PHE A 234 -22.61 27.34 -16.94
N GLY A 235 -23.64 26.86 -17.65
CA GLY A 235 -24.44 27.65 -18.58
C GLY A 235 -23.70 28.10 -19.84
N ALA A 236 -24.29 29.06 -20.56
CA ALA A 236 -23.77 29.58 -21.83
C ALA A 236 -22.41 30.32 -21.72
N GLY A 237 -21.99 30.69 -20.50
CA GLY A 237 -20.70 31.35 -20.22
C GLY A 237 -19.55 30.39 -19.92
N TYR A 238 -19.63 29.13 -20.35
CA TYR A 238 -18.60 28.12 -20.08
C TYR A 238 -17.32 28.38 -20.89
N GLU A 239 -16.30 28.94 -20.25
CA GLU A 239 -14.94 29.04 -20.81
C GLU A 239 -14.17 27.73 -20.59
N GLY A 240 -14.56 26.69 -21.33
CA GLY A 240 -13.84 25.41 -21.53
C GLY A 240 -12.83 25.01 -20.44
N ILE A 241 -11.60 25.47 -20.60
CA ILE A 241 -10.46 25.08 -19.76
C ILE A 241 -10.48 25.76 -18.38
N LYS A 242 -10.90 27.03 -18.31
CA LYS A 242 -10.87 27.84 -17.08
C LYS A 242 -11.89 27.31 -16.06
N ASN A 243 -13.15 27.18 -16.47
CA ASN A 243 -14.23 26.74 -15.60
C ASN A 243 -14.03 25.29 -15.13
N HIS A 244 -13.54 24.41 -16.01
CA HIS A 244 -13.21 23.03 -15.66
C HIS A 244 -12.13 22.95 -14.58
N ARG A 245 -11.03 23.73 -14.70
CA ARG A 245 -9.95 23.75 -13.69
C ARG A 245 -10.42 24.27 -12.35
N ILE A 246 -11.21 25.36 -12.34
CA ILE A 246 -11.81 25.91 -11.14
C ILE A 246 -12.67 24.84 -10.46
N ALA A 247 -13.66 24.31 -11.15
CA ALA A 247 -14.59 23.35 -10.57
C ALA A 247 -13.91 22.06 -10.08
N GLN A 248 -12.96 21.53 -10.86
CA GLN A 248 -12.17 20.37 -10.45
C GLN A 248 -11.36 20.66 -9.19
N SER A 249 -10.63 21.78 -9.13
CA SER A 249 -9.75 22.09 -7.99
C SER A 249 -10.54 22.32 -6.70
N PHE A 250 -11.61 23.11 -6.76
CA PHE A 250 -12.50 23.38 -5.64
C PHE A 250 -13.23 22.11 -5.17
N SER A 251 -13.72 21.27 -6.08
CA SER A 251 -14.35 19.99 -5.72
C SER A 251 -13.37 19.06 -5.00
N LEU A 252 -12.11 19.01 -5.45
CA LEU A 252 -11.08 18.22 -4.78
C LEU A 252 -10.80 18.76 -3.38
N SER A 253 -10.80 20.08 -3.17
CA SER A 253 -10.66 20.65 -1.82
C SER A 253 -11.85 20.34 -0.94
N ALA A 254 -13.07 20.34 -1.48
CA ALA A 254 -14.25 19.88 -0.76
C ALA A 254 -14.13 18.41 -0.33
N VAL A 255 -13.64 17.54 -1.23
CA VAL A 255 -13.36 16.12 -0.93
C VAL A 255 -12.30 16.00 0.16
N TRP A 256 -11.19 16.75 0.08
CA TRP A 256 -10.15 16.74 1.11
C TRP A 256 -10.68 17.21 2.47
N GLY A 257 -11.51 18.24 2.47
CA GLY A 257 -12.14 18.79 3.67
C GLY A 257 -13.10 17.80 4.32
N LEU A 258 -13.99 17.18 3.54
CA LEU A 258 -14.91 16.15 4.02
C LEU A 258 -14.16 14.91 4.53
N TYR A 259 -13.10 14.50 3.83
CA TYR A 259 -12.26 13.39 4.23
C TYR A 259 -11.53 13.66 5.55
N GLY A 260 -10.87 14.82 5.66
CA GLY A 260 -10.19 15.25 6.88
C GLY A 260 -11.17 15.41 8.05
N PHE A 261 -12.34 16.00 7.82
CA PHE A 261 -13.37 16.14 8.84
C PHE A 261 -13.91 14.79 9.31
N SER A 262 -14.13 13.84 8.39
CA SER A 262 -14.59 12.49 8.74
C SER A 262 -13.58 11.77 9.64
N TRP A 263 -12.28 11.86 9.33
CA TRP A 263 -11.23 11.31 10.19
C TRP A 263 -11.08 12.06 11.52
N PHE A 264 -11.29 13.38 11.54
CA PHE A 264 -11.29 14.16 12.77
C PHE A 264 -12.44 13.75 13.69
N ALA A 265 -13.66 13.67 13.15
CA ALA A 265 -14.84 13.23 13.87
C ALA A 265 -14.67 11.81 14.41
N TYR A 266 -14.15 10.88 13.59
CA TYR A 266 -13.83 9.52 14.04
C TYR A 266 -12.76 9.50 15.14
N GLY A 267 -11.69 10.29 15.02
CA GLY A 267 -10.64 10.41 16.03
C GLY A 267 -11.10 11.10 17.33
N ALA A 268 -12.10 11.98 17.26
CA ALA A 268 -12.75 12.58 18.41
C ALA A 268 -13.67 11.57 19.11
N TRP A 269 -14.52 10.88 18.36
CA TRP A 269 -15.42 9.86 18.88
C TRP A 269 -14.68 8.68 19.54
N GLN A 270 -13.55 8.27 18.95
CA GLN A 270 -12.72 7.19 19.50
C GLN A 270 -11.68 7.69 20.52
N GLU A 271 -11.68 8.99 20.85
CA GLU A 271 -10.72 9.65 21.75
C GLU A 271 -9.24 9.49 21.35
N ARG A 272 -8.93 9.13 20.10
CA ARG A 272 -7.58 8.90 19.60
C ARG A 272 -6.87 10.18 19.15
N ARG A 273 -6.03 10.75 20.02
CA ARG A 273 -5.22 11.96 19.71
C ARG A 273 -4.42 11.85 18.41
N PRO A 274 -3.71 10.74 18.09
CA PRO A 274 -2.93 10.67 16.86
C PRO A 274 -3.77 10.80 15.58
N ILE A 275 -4.96 10.20 15.54
CA ILE A 275 -5.87 10.28 14.39
C ILE A 275 -6.38 11.72 14.24
N ARG A 276 -6.74 12.38 15.34
CA ARG A 276 -7.16 13.79 15.31
C ARG A 276 -6.05 14.70 14.79
N LEU A 277 -4.81 14.53 15.26
CA LEU A 277 -3.68 15.34 14.80
C LEU A 277 -3.43 15.15 13.31
N LEU A 278 -3.46 13.91 12.82
CA LEU A 278 -3.31 13.63 11.40
C LEU A 278 -4.45 14.22 10.55
N ALA A 279 -5.69 14.11 11.03
CA ALA A 279 -6.85 14.72 10.38
C ALA A 279 -6.75 16.26 10.35
N LEU A 280 -6.29 16.89 11.44
CA LEU A 280 -6.02 18.33 11.49
C LEU A 280 -4.93 18.74 10.49
N THR A 281 -3.89 17.93 10.29
CA THR A 281 -2.89 18.17 9.25
C THR A 281 -3.51 18.15 7.85
N ILE A 282 -4.39 17.19 7.56
CA ILE A 282 -5.11 17.13 6.27
C ILE A 282 -6.02 18.36 6.10
N LEU A 283 -6.75 18.76 7.13
CA LEU A 283 -7.61 19.94 7.10
C LEU A 283 -6.81 21.24 6.91
N ALA A 284 -5.69 21.39 7.62
CA ALA A 284 -4.78 22.52 7.44
C ALA A 284 -4.21 22.56 6.02
N ALA A 285 -3.81 21.42 5.47
CA ALA A 285 -3.36 21.32 4.08
C ALA A 285 -4.49 21.65 3.08
N THR A 286 -5.73 21.27 3.39
CA THR A 286 -6.90 21.61 2.57
C THR A 286 -7.13 23.12 2.55
N VAL A 287 -7.10 23.77 3.71
CA VAL A 287 -7.25 25.23 3.82
C VAL A 287 -6.12 25.92 3.05
N ALA A 288 -4.87 25.50 3.25
CA ALA A 288 -3.73 26.04 2.52
C ALA A 288 -3.89 25.86 1.00
N LYS A 289 -4.34 24.68 0.54
CA LYS A 289 -4.61 24.41 -0.88
C LYS A 289 -5.68 25.36 -1.43
N VAL A 290 -6.77 25.58 -0.70
CA VAL A 290 -7.84 26.51 -1.13
C VAL A 290 -7.26 27.90 -1.39
N PHE A 291 -6.46 28.43 -0.47
CA PHE A 291 -5.88 29.77 -0.62
C PHE A 291 -4.80 29.88 -1.67
N LEU A 292 -3.86 28.94 -1.69
CA LEU A 292 -2.65 29.02 -2.51
C LEU A 292 -2.91 28.55 -3.94
N VAL A 293 -3.80 27.58 -4.13
CA VAL A 293 -4.06 26.93 -5.41
C VAL A 293 -5.45 27.30 -5.93
N ASP A 294 -6.52 27.04 -5.19
CA ASP A 294 -7.87 27.18 -5.75
C ASP A 294 -8.23 28.64 -6.06
N LEU A 295 -7.94 29.56 -5.14
CA LEU A 295 -8.17 31.00 -5.36
C LEU A 295 -7.25 31.61 -6.43
N SER A 296 -6.16 30.92 -6.82
CA SER A 296 -5.27 31.39 -7.89
C SER A 296 -5.93 31.31 -9.27
N PHE A 297 -6.94 30.46 -9.43
CA PHE A 297 -7.71 30.31 -10.68
C PHE A 297 -8.82 31.35 -10.83
N LEU A 298 -9.16 32.07 -9.76
CA LEU A 298 -10.17 33.14 -9.80
C LEU A 298 -9.56 34.45 -10.27
N ASP A 299 -10.39 35.27 -10.93
CA ASP A 299 -10.00 36.63 -11.30
C ASP A 299 -9.72 37.48 -10.04
N ALA A 300 -8.88 38.51 -10.18
CA ALA A 300 -8.34 39.27 -9.06
C ALA A 300 -9.43 39.81 -8.10
N VAL A 301 -10.56 40.27 -8.65
CA VAL A 301 -11.70 40.77 -7.87
C VAL A 301 -12.30 39.67 -7.00
N TRP A 302 -12.62 38.51 -7.58
CA TRP A 302 -13.18 37.37 -6.86
C TRP A 302 -12.22 36.81 -5.81
N ARG A 303 -10.92 36.85 -6.08
CA ARG A 303 -9.88 36.50 -5.11
C ARG A 303 -9.88 37.45 -3.91
N ILE A 304 -9.91 38.76 -4.14
CA ILE A 304 -9.97 39.78 -3.06
C ILE A 304 -11.25 39.60 -2.22
N VAL A 305 -12.40 39.45 -2.88
CA VAL A 305 -13.69 39.24 -2.20
C VAL A 305 -13.67 37.96 -1.35
N SER A 306 -13.07 36.87 -1.84
CA SER A 306 -12.94 35.62 -1.10
C SER A 306 -12.06 35.78 0.15
N PHE A 307 -10.95 36.50 0.06
CA PHE A 307 -10.09 36.81 1.21
C PHE A 307 -10.79 37.68 2.25
N LEU A 308 -11.51 38.71 1.80
CA LEU A 308 -12.30 39.58 2.70
C LEU A 308 -13.41 38.80 3.40
N GLY A 309 -14.19 38.02 2.65
CA GLY A 309 -15.27 37.19 3.20
C GLY A 309 -14.76 36.20 4.23
N LEU A 310 -13.61 35.57 3.98
CA LEU A 310 -12.99 34.67 4.95
C LEU A 310 -12.44 35.41 6.17
N GLY A 311 -11.85 36.60 6.00
CA GLY A 311 -11.43 37.45 7.11
C GLY A 311 -12.61 37.78 8.04
N VAL A 312 -13.75 38.15 7.47
CA VAL A 312 -14.99 38.39 8.23
C VAL A 312 -15.46 37.11 8.93
N LEU A 313 -15.42 35.97 8.26
CA LEU A 313 -15.85 34.68 8.83
C LEU A 313 -14.94 34.25 9.99
N THR A 314 -13.62 34.40 9.88
CA THR A 314 -12.69 34.07 10.96
C THR A 314 -12.85 35.01 12.15
N LEU A 315 -13.11 36.31 11.93
CA LEU A 315 -13.47 37.25 12.99
C LEU A 315 -14.77 36.85 13.68
N ALA A 316 -15.80 36.45 12.93
CA ALA A 316 -17.08 36.00 13.48
C ALA A 316 -16.92 34.74 14.35
N VAL A 317 -16.16 33.73 13.88
CA VAL A 317 -15.87 32.51 14.64
C VAL A 317 -15.05 32.82 15.90
N SER A 318 -14.03 33.67 15.78
CA SER A 318 -13.21 34.12 16.91
C SER A 318 -14.05 34.83 17.97
N TYR A 319 -14.91 35.77 17.55
CA TYR A 319 -15.85 36.48 18.41
C TYR A 319 -16.82 35.52 19.12
N TYR A 320 -17.42 34.58 18.38
CA TYR A 320 -18.31 33.57 18.95
C TYR A 320 -17.60 32.72 20.02
N TYR A 321 -16.37 32.27 19.74
CA TYR A 321 -15.62 31.44 20.67
C TYR A 321 -15.17 32.21 21.92
N GLN A 322 -14.78 33.48 21.76
CA GLN A 322 -14.45 34.37 22.89
C GLN A 322 -15.68 34.59 23.78
N ASN A 323 -16.84 34.91 23.19
CA ASN A 323 -18.08 35.13 23.93
C ASN A 323 -18.57 33.85 24.64
N ALA A 324 -18.50 32.70 23.98
CA ALA A 324 -18.86 31.41 24.59
C ALA A 324 -17.97 31.05 25.79
N ARG A 325 -16.68 31.39 25.74
CA ARG A 325 -15.75 31.20 26.86
C ARG A 325 -16.00 32.16 28.01
N GLN A 326 -16.39 33.40 27.73
CA GLN A 326 -16.77 34.39 28.74
C GLN A 326 -18.07 34.03 29.46
N ASN A 327 -19.05 33.46 28.76
CA ASN A 327 -20.33 33.04 29.35
C ASN A 327 -20.25 31.71 30.13
N ALA A 328 -19.14 30.98 30.02
CA ALA A 328 -18.89 29.72 30.74
C ALA A 328 -17.99 29.89 31.97
N ALA A 329 -17.50 31.10 32.23
CA ALA A 329 -16.71 31.50 33.40
C ALA A 329 -17.56 32.31 34.38
#